data_AF-A0A9P8IPD5-F1
#
_entry.id   AF-A0A9P8IPD5-F1
#
_cell.length_a   1.000
_cell.length_b   1.000
_cell.length_c   1.000
_cell.angle_alpha   90.00
_cell.angle_beta   90.00
_cell.angle_gamma   90.00
#
_symmetry.space_group_name_H-M   'P 1'
#
loop_
_entity.id
_entity.type
_entity.pdbx_description
1 polymer ?
#
loop_
_entity_poly.entity_id
_entity_poly.type
_entity_poly.pdbx_seq_one_letter_code
_entity_poly.pdbx_strand_id
1 'polypeptide(L)'
;MASCNTCHKEEPAVQLKRCAKCSTTQYCSRECQKIDWKVHKKICGKQADSVASANIHDPDEMSQSPKKGLEKSVPNPFTRLDNGTYLHNRPEKDVFRLLIDTYRLRMDDMYNLESQADSDSLYGGASNGLRGFQRFLRQASVRRGLLPSWWTPEKQQECEQLGMDSSQWQNLKKKTSKQEIIDYYGDPRFPMQLRMVGEAVYLSAPGGGDGSQMRKMMAAMEGGGMEGMGMSMMDASSLRR
;
A
#
# COMPACT_ATOMS: atom_id res chain seq x y z
N MET A 1 20.47 7.98 -14.94
CA MET A 1 20.53 7.54 -16.35
C MET A 1 20.23 6.05 -16.39
N ALA A 2 19.53 5.57 -17.43
CA ALA A 2 19.20 4.16 -17.56
C ALA A 2 20.37 3.39 -18.20
N SER A 3 20.74 2.24 -17.62
CA SER A 3 21.89 1.43 -18.06
C SER A 3 21.53 -0.05 -18.20
N CYS A 4 22.15 -0.77 -19.13
CA CYS A 4 22.01 -2.21 -19.25
C CYS A 4 22.49 -2.93 -17.98
N ASN A 5 21.68 -3.84 -17.42
CA ASN A 5 22.02 -4.55 -16.18
C ASN A 5 23.23 -5.50 -16.31
N THR A 6 23.61 -5.85 -17.54
CA THR A 6 24.70 -6.81 -17.81
C THR A 6 26.00 -6.14 -18.22
N CYS A 7 25.93 -5.12 -19.08
CA CYS A 7 27.12 -4.49 -19.68
C CYS A 7 27.26 -3.01 -19.36
N HIS A 8 26.33 -2.46 -18.57
CA HIS A 8 26.33 -1.08 -18.04
C HIS A 8 26.38 0.04 -19.09
N LYS A 9 26.21 -0.28 -20.38
CA LYS A 9 26.04 0.73 -21.43
C LYS A 9 24.73 1.50 -21.23
N GLU A 10 24.80 2.82 -21.42
CA GLU A 10 23.71 3.77 -21.18
C GLU A 10 23.09 4.28 -22.49
N GLU A 11 21.87 4.80 -22.42
CA GLU A 11 21.28 5.56 -23.53
C GLU A 11 21.98 6.93 -23.66
N PRO A 12 22.21 7.47 -24.87
CA PRO A 12 21.71 7.01 -26.17
C PRO A 12 22.64 6.02 -26.90
N ALA A 13 23.77 5.63 -26.32
CA ALA A 13 24.76 4.77 -26.98
C ALA A 13 24.22 3.35 -27.28
N VAL A 14 23.23 2.89 -26.52
CA VAL A 14 22.46 1.67 -26.78
C VAL A 14 20.97 1.94 -26.53
N GLN A 15 20.08 1.21 -27.22
CA GLN A 15 18.65 1.20 -26.88
C GLN A 15 18.39 0.15 -25.80
N LEU A 16 17.77 0.55 -24.70
CA LEU A 16 17.46 -0.37 -23.60
C LEU A 16 16.05 -0.95 -23.73
N LYS A 17 15.94 -2.27 -23.60
CA LYS A 17 14.68 -3.02 -23.58
C LYS A 17 14.45 -3.59 -22.19
N ARG A 18 13.24 -3.42 -21.67
CA ARG A 18 12.82 -4.02 -20.39
C ARG A 18 12.59 -5.52 -20.56
N CYS A 19 12.85 -6.28 -19.50
CA CYS A 19 12.55 -7.71 -19.47
C CYS A 19 11.04 -7.93 -19.71
N ALA A 20 10.69 -8.74 -20.71
CA ALA A 20 9.29 -9.01 -21.04
C ALA A 20 8.47 -9.64 -19.90
N LYS A 21 9.12 -10.31 -18.92
CA LYS A 21 8.43 -10.98 -17.81
C LYS A 21 8.19 -10.08 -16.59
N CYS A 22 9.13 -9.19 -16.25
CA CYS A 22 9.00 -8.35 -15.05
C CYS A 22 8.91 -6.84 -15.32
N SER A 23 9.26 -6.38 -16.52
CA SER A 23 9.32 -4.96 -16.89
C SER A 23 10.23 -4.06 -16.03
N THR A 24 10.90 -4.61 -15.01
CA THR A 24 11.75 -3.88 -14.05
C THR A 24 13.19 -3.75 -14.55
N THR A 25 13.83 -4.85 -14.91
CA THR A 25 15.25 -4.87 -15.33
C THR A 25 15.40 -4.59 -16.82
N GLN A 26 16.44 -3.85 -17.22
CA GLN A 26 16.67 -3.39 -18.59
C GLN A 26 17.97 -3.99 -19.18
N TYR A 27 17.93 -4.29 -20.48
CA TYR A 27 19.06 -4.84 -21.22
C TYR A 27 19.15 -4.21 -22.61
N CYS A 28 20.37 -4.00 -23.12
CA CYS A 28 20.55 -3.52 -24.49
C CYS A 28 20.32 -4.61 -25.55
N SER A 29 20.37 -5.90 -25.17
CA SER A 29 20.18 -7.01 -26.10
C SER A 29 19.67 -8.29 -25.40
N ARG A 30 19.19 -9.27 -26.19
CA ARG A 30 18.76 -10.58 -25.68
C ARG A 30 19.94 -11.38 -25.11
N GLU A 31 21.14 -11.16 -25.63
CA GLU A 31 22.38 -11.79 -25.15
C GLU A 31 22.70 -11.29 -23.74
N CYS A 32 22.59 -9.98 -23.49
CA CYS A 32 22.75 -9.42 -22.15
C CYS A 32 21.72 -10.00 -21.16
N GLN A 33 20.46 -10.12 -21.57
CA GLN A 33 19.43 -10.76 -20.76
C GLN A 33 19.75 -12.24 -20.45
N LYS A 34 20.23 -13.02 -21.43
CA LYS A 34 20.59 -14.43 -21.23
C LYS A 34 21.76 -14.62 -20.27
N ILE A 35 22.75 -13.72 -20.31
CA ILE A 35 23.90 -13.74 -19.39
C ILE A 35 23.42 -13.50 -17.96
N ASP A 36 22.58 -12.48 -17.75
CA ASP A 36 22.04 -12.17 -16.43
C ASP A 36 20.97 -13.19 -15.96
N TRP A 37 20.38 -13.97 -16.88
CA TRP A 37 19.26 -14.87 -16.60
C TRP A 37 19.51 -15.81 -15.40
N LYS A 38 20.73 -16.31 -15.20
CA LYS A 38 21.05 -17.20 -14.05
C LYS A 38 20.81 -16.52 -12.69
N VAL A 39 21.04 -15.22 -12.60
CA VAL A 39 20.84 -14.38 -11.41
C VAL A 39 19.45 -13.77 -11.44
N HIS A 40 19.10 -13.09 -12.53
CA HIS A 40 17.83 -12.40 -12.72
C HIS A 40 16.62 -13.33 -12.53
N LYS A 41 16.64 -14.59 -12.99
CA LYS A 41 15.49 -15.52 -12.85
C LYS A 41 15.05 -15.74 -11.40
N LYS A 42 15.96 -15.56 -10.42
CA LYS A 42 15.63 -15.71 -8.99
C LYS A 42 14.77 -14.58 -8.45
N ILE A 43 14.78 -13.44 -9.14
CA ILE A 43 14.05 -12.19 -8.80
C ILE A 43 13.08 -11.73 -9.90
N CYS A 44 13.15 -12.33 -11.10
CA CYS A 44 12.31 -12.04 -12.25
C CYS A 44 10.86 -12.48 -11.98
N GLY A 45 9.95 -11.52 -11.86
CA GLY A 45 8.54 -11.72 -11.48
C GLY A 45 8.27 -11.40 -10.00
N LYS A 46 9.27 -11.53 -9.12
CA LYS A 46 9.12 -11.24 -7.67
C LYS A 46 8.95 -9.76 -7.32
N GLN A 47 9.16 -8.88 -8.29
CA GLN A 47 8.87 -7.44 -8.18
C GLN A 47 7.81 -6.97 -9.20
N ALA A 48 7.12 -7.90 -9.87
CA ALA A 48 6.14 -7.61 -10.93
C ALA A 48 4.86 -8.47 -10.86
N ASP A 49 4.77 -9.45 -9.96
CA ASP A 49 3.56 -10.22 -9.74
C ASP A 49 2.65 -9.49 -8.74
N SER A 50 1.86 -8.52 -9.20
CA SER A 50 0.52 -8.17 -8.67
C SER A 50 -0.18 -7.06 -9.46
N VAL A 51 -0.11 -7.04 -10.81
CA VAL A 51 -0.98 -6.14 -11.62
C VAL A 51 -1.69 -6.85 -12.78
N ALA A 52 -1.32 -8.07 -13.17
CA ALA A 52 -1.89 -8.67 -14.37
C ALA A 52 -2.20 -10.16 -14.17
N SER A 53 -3.27 -10.47 -13.42
CA SER A 53 -4.08 -11.68 -13.61
C SER A 53 -5.29 -11.63 -12.67
N ALA A 54 -6.23 -10.76 -12.99
CA ALA A 54 -7.61 -10.93 -12.60
C ALA A 54 -8.41 -10.82 -13.90
N ASN A 55 -9.02 -11.92 -14.33
CA ASN A 55 -10.09 -11.88 -15.32
C ASN A 55 -11.27 -11.15 -14.64
N ILE A 56 -11.38 -9.84 -14.85
CA ILE A 56 -12.44 -9.01 -14.29
C ILE A 56 -13.36 -8.62 -15.44
N HIS A 57 -14.59 -9.14 -15.41
CA HIS A 57 -15.63 -8.83 -16.39
C HIS A 57 -16.48 -7.60 -16.00
N ASP A 58 -16.11 -6.86 -14.95
CA ASP A 58 -16.90 -5.74 -14.44
C ASP A 58 -16.03 -4.55 -13.98
N PRO A 59 -16.14 -3.36 -14.61
CA PRO A 59 -15.36 -2.17 -14.24
C PRO A 59 -15.64 -1.66 -12.82
N ASP A 60 -16.78 -2.03 -12.21
CA ASP A 60 -17.19 -1.51 -10.90
C ASP A 60 -16.40 -2.12 -9.74
N GLU A 61 -15.82 -3.32 -9.93
CA GLU A 61 -15.05 -4.06 -8.91
C GLU A 61 -13.69 -3.43 -8.54
N MET A 62 -13.12 -2.56 -9.38
CA MET A 62 -11.82 -1.92 -9.12
C MET A 62 -11.93 -0.76 -8.12
N SER A 63 -13.12 -0.18 -8.00
CA SER A 63 -13.36 1.07 -7.28
C SER A 63 -13.56 0.89 -5.78
N GLN A 64 -14.00 -0.30 -5.32
CA GLN A 64 -14.43 -0.52 -3.94
C GLN A 64 -13.39 -1.29 -3.10
N SER A 65 -13.13 -0.80 -1.89
CA SER A 65 -12.21 -1.46 -0.96
C SER A 65 -12.62 -1.29 0.52
N PRO A 66 -12.35 -2.29 1.38
CA PRO A 66 -11.93 -3.67 1.06
C PRO A 66 -13.13 -4.54 0.64
N LYS A 67 -12.87 -5.75 0.13
CA LYS A 67 -13.91 -6.72 -0.29
C LYS A 67 -14.50 -7.51 0.89
N LYS A 68 -13.81 -7.57 2.03
CA LYS A 68 -14.27 -8.24 3.26
C LYS A 68 -13.68 -7.58 4.50
N GLY A 69 -14.17 -7.97 5.69
CA GLY A 69 -13.64 -7.55 6.99
C GLY A 69 -14.15 -6.19 7.49
N LEU A 70 -14.74 -5.37 6.62
CA LEU A 70 -15.47 -4.14 6.97
C LEU A 70 -16.95 -4.29 6.64
N GLU A 71 -17.79 -3.57 7.38
CA GLU A 71 -19.25 -3.52 7.16
C GLU A 71 -19.60 -2.75 5.89
N LYS A 72 -18.83 -1.69 5.56
CA LYS A 72 -19.04 -0.88 4.36
C LYS A 72 -17.74 -0.63 3.59
N SER A 73 -17.69 -1.15 2.37
CA SER A 73 -16.68 -0.78 1.38
C SER A 73 -16.86 0.68 0.94
N VAL A 74 -15.76 1.34 0.59
CA VAL A 74 -15.82 2.71 0.03
C VAL A 74 -15.34 2.72 -1.41
N PRO A 75 -15.93 3.57 -2.26
CA PRO A 75 -15.39 3.85 -3.58
C PRO A 75 -14.14 4.74 -3.46
N ASN A 76 -13.22 4.57 -4.39
CA ASN A 76 -12.03 5.39 -4.60
C ASN A 76 -11.21 5.61 -3.31
N PRO A 77 -10.76 4.52 -2.65
CA PRO A 77 -10.03 4.60 -1.39
C PRO A 77 -8.80 5.53 -1.44
N PHE A 78 -8.03 5.54 -2.53
CA PHE A 78 -6.82 6.37 -2.65
C PHE A 78 -7.14 7.86 -2.82
N THR A 79 -8.21 8.19 -3.53
CA THR A 79 -8.75 9.55 -3.62
C THR A 79 -9.20 10.06 -2.26
N ARG A 80 -9.88 9.20 -1.47
CA ARG A 80 -10.25 9.56 -0.09
C ARG A 80 -9.04 9.70 0.83
N LEU A 81 -7.98 8.93 0.62
CA LEU A 81 -6.71 9.06 1.35
C LEU A 81 -6.02 10.39 1.01
N ASP A 82 -5.97 10.76 -0.26
CA ASP A 82 -5.40 12.03 -0.71
C ASP A 82 -6.18 13.23 -0.15
N ASN A 83 -7.51 13.15 -0.16
CA ASN A 83 -8.39 14.18 0.39
C ASN A 83 -8.47 14.20 1.92
N GLY A 84 -7.85 13.26 2.63
CA GLY A 84 -7.96 13.13 4.08
C GLY A 84 -9.33 12.68 4.59
N THR A 85 -10.21 12.20 3.70
CA THR A 85 -11.58 11.77 4.01
C THR A 85 -11.73 10.25 4.14
N TYR A 86 -10.62 9.50 4.22
CA TYR A 86 -10.64 8.03 4.19
C TYR A 86 -11.40 7.40 5.36
N LEU A 87 -11.27 7.95 6.57
CA LEU A 87 -11.98 7.46 7.76
C LEU A 87 -13.42 8.01 7.89
N HIS A 88 -13.77 9.00 7.07
CA HIS A 88 -15.06 9.70 7.16
C HIS A 88 -16.17 8.93 6.44
N ASN A 89 -17.42 9.15 6.86
CA ASN A 89 -18.62 8.51 6.29
C ASN A 89 -18.57 6.97 6.28
N ARG A 90 -17.98 6.38 7.32
CA ARG A 90 -17.92 4.94 7.60
C ARG A 90 -18.64 4.60 8.90
N PRO A 91 -19.10 3.35 9.08
CA PRO A 91 -19.53 2.84 10.39
C PRO A 91 -18.42 3.00 11.44
N GLU A 92 -18.80 3.27 12.70
CA GLU A 92 -17.83 3.48 13.79
C GLU A 92 -16.89 2.29 13.97
N LYS A 93 -17.45 1.07 13.93
CA LYS A 93 -16.67 -0.18 14.03
C LYS A 93 -15.64 -0.33 12.92
N ASP A 94 -15.96 0.10 11.70
CA ASP A 94 -15.00 0.05 10.58
C ASP A 94 -13.84 1.02 10.82
N VAL A 95 -14.12 2.21 11.35
CA VAL A 95 -13.07 3.17 11.73
C VAL A 95 -12.20 2.59 12.84
N PHE A 96 -12.79 1.95 13.85
CA PHE A 96 -12.02 1.27 14.91
C PHE A 96 -11.09 0.20 14.35
N ARG A 97 -11.62 -0.69 13.49
CA ARG A 97 -10.84 -1.75 12.85
C ARG A 97 -9.68 -1.20 12.02
N LEU A 98 -9.95 -0.17 11.22
CA LEU A 98 -8.95 0.51 10.40
C LEU A 98 -7.83 1.14 11.23
N LEU A 99 -8.17 1.81 12.35
CA LEU A 99 -7.19 2.43 13.24
C LEU A 99 -6.31 1.37 13.92
N ILE A 100 -6.91 0.30 14.43
CA ILE A 100 -6.17 -0.78 15.10
C ILE A 100 -5.19 -1.45 14.13
N ASP A 101 -5.63 -1.76 12.92
CA ASP A 101 -4.79 -2.46 11.96
C ASP A 101 -3.76 -1.57 11.29
N THR A 102 -4.05 -0.28 11.17
CA THR A 102 -3.02 0.73 10.83
C THR A 102 -1.89 0.68 11.85
N TYR A 103 -2.21 0.66 13.15
CA TYR A 103 -1.20 0.54 14.20
C TYR A 103 -0.47 -0.82 14.14
N ARG A 104 -1.20 -1.94 14.07
CA ARG A 104 -0.58 -3.28 14.07
C ARG A 104 0.35 -3.47 12.87
N LEU A 105 -0.07 -3.05 11.67
CA LEU A 105 0.77 -3.10 10.48
C LEU A 105 1.98 -2.16 10.60
N ARG A 106 1.83 -0.97 11.19
CA ARG A 106 2.97 -0.07 11.41
C ARG A 106 4.01 -0.71 12.32
N MET A 107 3.60 -1.38 13.39
CA MET A 107 4.54 -2.08 14.28
C MET A 107 5.29 -3.19 13.54
N ASP A 108 4.59 -3.95 12.69
CA ASP A 108 5.21 -4.98 11.85
C ASP A 108 6.20 -4.38 10.84
N ASP A 109 5.81 -3.31 10.16
CA ASP A 109 6.68 -2.62 9.19
C ASP A 109 7.93 -2.05 9.86
N MET A 110 7.82 -1.39 11.02
CA MET A 110 8.98 -0.85 11.75
C MET A 110 9.94 -1.95 12.19
N TYR A 111 9.41 -3.07 12.68
CA TYR A 111 10.25 -4.19 13.09
C TYR A 111 10.96 -4.83 11.91
N ASN A 112 10.24 -5.13 10.83
CA ASN A 112 10.79 -5.90 9.71
C ASN A 112 11.59 -5.06 8.70
N LEU A 113 11.25 -3.77 8.53
CA LEU A 113 11.89 -2.89 7.54
C LEU A 113 12.95 -1.98 8.16
N GLU A 114 12.73 -1.50 9.39
CA GLU A 114 13.64 -0.55 10.06
C GLU A 114 14.46 -1.18 11.19
N SER A 115 14.19 -2.44 11.56
CA SER A 115 14.73 -3.07 12.77
C SER A 115 14.43 -2.25 14.05
N GLN A 116 13.32 -1.53 14.07
CA GLN A 116 12.86 -0.71 15.19
C GLN A 116 11.68 -1.36 15.89
N ALA A 117 11.70 -1.36 17.22
CA ALA A 117 10.64 -1.92 18.04
C ALA A 117 10.30 -0.98 19.20
N ASP A 118 9.07 -0.46 19.20
CA ASP A 118 8.58 0.35 20.31
C ASP A 118 8.47 -0.52 21.57
N SER A 119 9.05 -0.08 22.68
CA SER A 119 9.10 -0.84 23.95
C SER A 119 7.72 -1.15 24.54
N ASP A 120 6.70 -0.38 24.16
CA ASP A 120 5.30 -0.56 24.57
C ASP A 120 4.44 -1.25 23.50
N SER A 121 5.08 -1.90 22.53
CA SER A 121 4.47 -2.77 21.52
C SER A 121 4.82 -4.24 21.77
N LEU A 122 4.08 -5.16 21.12
CA LEU A 122 4.38 -6.59 21.11
C LEU A 122 5.76 -6.92 20.52
N TYR A 123 6.33 -6.03 19.71
CA TYR A 123 7.64 -6.22 19.09
C TYR A 123 8.77 -5.79 20.03
N GLY A 124 8.52 -4.84 20.93
CA GLY A 124 9.45 -4.41 21.97
C GLY A 124 9.31 -5.16 23.31
N GLY A 125 8.50 -6.23 23.36
CA GLY A 125 8.38 -7.10 24.52
C GLY A 125 7.21 -6.80 25.47
N ALA A 126 6.34 -5.85 25.14
CA ALA A 126 5.12 -5.62 25.94
C ALA A 126 4.16 -6.82 25.86
N SER A 127 3.36 -7.03 26.90
CA SER A 127 2.38 -8.14 26.95
C SER A 127 1.21 -7.97 25.97
N ASN A 128 0.95 -6.74 25.53
CA ASN A 128 -0.05 -6.38 24.54
C ASN A 128 0.28 -5.00 23.94
N GLY A 129 -0.38 -4.67 22.83
CA GLY A 129 -0.16 -3.43 22.10
C GLY A 129 -0.98 -2.22 22.58
N LEU A 130 -1.74 -2.31 23.68
CA LEU A 130 -2.69 -1.24 24.08
C LEU A 130 -1.98 0.10 24.34
N ARG A 131 -0.84 0.10 25.04
CA ARG A 131 -0.13 1.35 25.36
C ARG A 131 0.41 2.05 24.11
N GLY A 132 1.03 1.29 23.21
CA GLY A 132 1.47 1.82 21.92
C GLY A 132 0.29 2.29 21.06
N PHE A 133 -0.83 1.57 21.07
CA PHE A 133 -2.04 1.96 20.37
C PHE A 133 -2.66 3.26 20.93
N GLN A 134 -2.70 3.42 22.25
CA GLN A 134 -3.12 4.68 22.88
C GLN A 134 -2.22 5.85 22.49
N ARG A 135 -0.91 5.63 22.33
CA ARG A 135 0.01 6.65 21.79
C ARG A 135 -0.33 6.99 20.34
N PHE A 136 -0.59 5.99 19.51
CA PHE A 136 -1.04 6.18 18.13
C PHE A 136 -2.33 7.01 18.06
N LEU A 137 -3.35 6.70 18.87
CA LEU A 137 -4.61 7.44 18.89
C LEU A 137 -4.44 8.89 19.35
N ARG A 138 -3.56 9.15 20.34
CA ARG A 138 -3.22 10.54 20.74
C ARG A 138 -2.57 11.33 19.61
N GLN A 139 -1.77 10.69 18.76
CA GLN A 139 -1.22 11.35 17.58
C GLN A 139 -2.30 11.59 16.53
N ALA A 140 -3.20 10.61 16.32
CA ALA A 140 -4.29 10.75 15.36
C ALA A 140 -5.27 11.88 15.76
N SER A 141 -5.57 12.04 17.05
CA SER A 141 -6.54 13.04 17.52
C SER A 141 -6.08 14.48 17.37
N VAL A 142 -4.76 14.74 17.32
CA VAL A 142 -4.22 16.07 17.04
C VAL A 142 -4.07 16.37 15.54
N ARG A 143 -4.32 15.40 14.65
CA ARG A 143 -4.32 15.61 13.20
C ARG A 143 -5.63 16.25 12.77
N ARG A 144 -5.58 17.54 12.41
CA ARG A 144 -6.74 18.30 11.95
C ARG A 144 -7.45 17.58 10.79
N GLY A 145 -8.72 17.25 10.98
CA GLY A 145 -9.58 16.66 9.95
C GLY A 145 -9.33 15.17 9.67
N LEU A 146 -8.41 14.50 10.37
CA LEU A 146 -8.14 13.09 10.12
C LEU A 146 -9.25 12.17 10.66
N LEU A 147 -9.64 12.39 11.92
CA LEU A 147 -10.69 11.60 12.57
C LEU A 147 -12.08 12.17 12.22
N PRO A 148 -13.12 11.31 12.14
CA PRO A 148 -14.49 11.76 11.93
C PRO A 148 -14.98 12.70 13.03
N SER A 149 -15.97 13.55 12.71
CA SER A 149 -16.51 14.54 13.65
C SER A 149 -17.20 13.94 14.88
N TRP A 150 -17.63 12.67 14.79
CA TRP A 150 -18.22 11.93 15.91
C TRP A 150 -17.15 11.34 16.86
N TRP A 151 -15.86 11.45 16.53
CA TRP A 151 -14.80 10.90 17.37
C TRP A 151 -14.67 11.68 18.69
N THR A 152 -14.87 10.98 19.80
CA THR A 152 -14.77 11.52 21.17
C THR A 152 -13.86 10.65 22.05
N PRO A 153 -13.49 11.09 23.26
CA PRO A 153 -12.78 10.25 24.23
C PRO A 153 -13.50 8.93 24.54
N GLU A 154 -14.83 8.94 24.58
CA GLU A 154 -15.66 7.73 24.77
C GLU A 154 -15.50 6.77 23.60
N LYS A 155 -15.52 7.28 22.36
CA LYS A 155 -15.30 6.46 21.16
C LYS A 155 -13.89 5.91 21.07
N GLN A 156 -12.91 6.64 21.58
CA GLN A 156 -11.57 6.10 21.76
C GLN A 156 -11.57 4.91 22.74
N GLN A 157 -12.26 5.00 23.88
CA GLN A 157 -12.36 3.88 24.82
C GLN A 157 -13.06 2.66 24.20
N GLU A 158 -14.14 2.87 23.45
CA GLU A 158 -14.82 1.81 22.69
C GLU A 158 -13.87 1.14 21.68
N CYS A 159 -13.07 1.93 20.95
CA CYS A 159 -12.05 1.43 20.02
C CYS A 159 -10.98 0.60 20.73
N GLU A 160 -10.50 1.05 21.89
CA GLU A 160 -9.52 0.33 22.72
C GLU A 160 -10.10 -0.99 23.25
N GLN A 161 -11.36 -1.00 23.68
CA GLN A 161 -12.06 -2.21 24.12
C GLN A 161 -12.20 -3.22 22.97
N LEU A 162 -12.61 -2.78 21.79
CA LEU A 162 -12.67 -3.63 20.59
C LEU A 162 -11.30 -4.23 20.28
N GLY A 163 -10.23 -3.44 20.37
CA GLY A 163 -8.87 -3.91 20.14
C GLY A 163 -8.36 -4.91 21.19
N MET A 164 -8.95 -4.94 22.38
CA MET A 164 -8.55 -5.85 23.48
C MET A 164 -9.43 -7.08 23.62
N ASP A 165 -10.54 -7.14 22.90
CA ASP A 165 -11.44 -8.28 22.83
C ASP A 165 -10.77 -9.45 22.07
N SER A 166 -10.65 -10.59 22.75
CA SER A 166 -10.01 -11.78 22.21
C SER A 166 -10.76 -12.42 21.03
N SER A 167 -12.05 -12.14 20.88
CA SER A 167 -12.89 -12.65 19.79
C SER A 167 -12.70 -11.88 18.48
N GLN A 168 -12.18 -10.65 18.54
CA GLN A 168 -11.96 -9.83 17.37
C GLN A 168 -10.72 -10.28 16.59
N TRP A 169 -10.76 -10.09 15.27
CA TRP A 169 -9.57 -10.24 14.44
C TRP A 169 -8.53 -9.16 14.79
N GLN A 170 -9.00 -7.92 15.02
CA GLN A 170 -8.21 -6.72 15.32
C GLN A 170 -7.67 -6.72 16.75
N ASN A 171 -7.07 -7.83 17.17
CA ASN A 171 -6.66 -8.04 18.55
C ASN A 171 -5.24 -7.53 18.81
N LEU A 172 -5.12 -6.51 19.67
CA LEU A 172 -3.86 -5.88 20.10
C LEU A 172 -2.96 -6.79 20.92
N LYS A 173 -3.42 -7.98 21.34
CA LYS A 173 -2.59 -9.02 21.97
C LYS A 173 -1.92 -9.94 20.94
N LYS A 174 -2.18 -9.75 19.64
CA LYS A 174 -1.60 -10.54 18.55
C LYS A 174 -0.84 -9.65 17.57
N LYS A 175 0.34 -10.12 17.18
CA LYS A 175 1.08 -9.55 16.04
C LYS A 175 0.24 -9.73 14.76
N THR A 176 0.64 -9.03 13.71
CA THR A 176 0.08 -9.23 12.38
C THR A 176 1.20 -9.12 11.37
N SER A 177 0.90 -9.43 10.12
CA SER A 177 1.80 -9.30 8.99
C SER A 177 1.05 -8.73 7.79
N LYS A 178 1.81 -8.22 6.81
CA LYS A 178 1.24 -7.78 5.54
C LYS A 178 0.34 -8.86 4.91
N GLN A 179 0.76 -10.12 4.95
CA GLN A 179 0.01 -11.22 4.32
C GLN A 179 -1.30 -11.51 5.05
N GLU A 180 -1.30 -11.53 6.39
CA GLU A 180 -2.53 -11.74 7.17
C GLU A 180 -3.56 -10.63 6.95
N ILE A 181 -3.11 -9.38 6.78
CA ILE A 181 -4.00 -8.26 6.43
C ILE A 181 -4.62 -8.48 5.05
N ILE A 182 -3.83 -8.86 4.04
CA ILE A 182 -4.34 -9.15 2.68
C ILE A 182 -5.33 -10.30 2.75
N ASP A 183 -4.98 -11.38 3.44
CA ASP A 183 -5.80 -12.56 3.56
C ASP A 183 -7.07 -12.28 4.34
N TYR A 184 -7.09 -11.35 5.30
CA TYR A 184 -8.29 -11.00 6.05
C TYR A 184 -9.21 -10.03 5.32
N TYR A 185 -8.67 -9.00 4.66
CA TYR A 185 -9.46 -7.96 3.97
C TYR A 185 -9.75 -8.27 2.49
N GLY A 186 -9.06 -9.26 1.91
CA GLY A 186 -9.31 -9.73 0.54
C GLY A 186 -8.92 -8.71 -0.51
N ASP A 187 -8.01 -7.81 -0.18
CA ASP A 187 -7.53 -6.76 -1.08
C ASP A 187 -6.00 -6.62 -0.96
N PRO A 188 -5.24 -6.94 -2.02
CA PRO A 188 -3.78 -6.84 -2.01
C PRO A 188 -3.27 -5.40 -1.86
N ARG A 189 -4.11 -4.40 -2.14
CA ARG A 189 -3.80 -2.98 -1.99
C ARG A 189 -4.12 -2.46 -0.59
N PHE A 190 -4.78 -3.24 0.26
CA PHE A 190 -5.22 -2.79 1.59
C PHE A 190 -4.07 -2.42 2.53
N PRO A 191 -2.94 -3.16 2.60
CA PRO A 191 -1.80 -2.74 3.40
C PRO A 191 -1.25 -1.36 3.00
N MET A 192 -1.30 -1.03 1.69
CA MET A 192 -0.89 0.30 1.21
C MET A 192 -1.84 1.39 1.72
N GLN A 193 -3.15 1.12 1.73
CA GLN A 193 -4.13 2.06 2.30
C GLN A 193 -3.86 2.30 3.80
N LEU A 194 -3.66 1.22 4.57
CA LEU A 194 -3.33 1.33 6.01
C LEU A 194 -2.02 2.08 6.25
N ARG A 195 -0.99 1.87 5.40
CA ARG A 195 0.27 2.63 5.47
C ARG A 195 0.06 4.12 5.22
N MET A 196 -0.80 4.50 4.27
CA MET A 196 -1.12 5.90 4.00
C MET A 196 -1.91 6.54 5.16
N VAL A 197 -2.81 5.79 5.82
CA VAL A 197 -3.44 6.25 7.08
C VAL A 197 -2.37 6.43 8.15
N GLY A 198 -1.46 5.46 8.29
CA GLY A 198 -0.35 5.53 9.24
C GLY A 198 0.55 6.74 9.00
N GLU A 199 0.89 7.03 7.74
CA GLU A 199 1.66 8.20 7.36
C GLU A 199 0.96 9.50 7.75
N ALA A 200 -0.37 9.60 7.57
CA ALA A 200 -1.13 10.77 8.02
C ALA A 200 -1.11 10.95 9.55
N VAL A 201 -1.03 9.85 10.31
CA VAL A 201 -0.92 9.88 11.77
C VAL A 201 0.50 10.19 12.25
N TYR A 202 1.51 9.52 11.72
CA TYR A 202 2.90 9.60 12.17
C TYR A 202 3.73 10.68 11.46
N LEU A 203 3.20 11.28 10.39
CA LEU A 203 3.92 12.17 9.48
C LEU A 203 5.20 11.55 8.90
N SER A 204 5.25 10.23 8.81
CA SER A 204 6.37 9.48 8.25
C SER A 204 5.91 8.14 7.69
N ALA A 205 6.40 7.78 6.50
CA ALA A 205 6.22 6.44 5.95
C ALA A 205 7.25 5.47 6.55
N PRO A 206 6.96 4.15 6.57
CA PRO A 206 8.01 3.15 6.73
C PRO A 206 9.04 3.31 5.59
N GLY A 207 10.33 3.19 5.88
CA GLY A 207 11.41 3.46 4.92
C GLY A 207 11.92 4.91 4.93
N GLY A 208 11.33 5.81 5.73
CA GLY A 208 11.70 7.23 5.78
C GLY A 208 11.36 8.03 4.51
N GLY A 209 10.67 7.42 3.54
CA GLY A 209 10.28 8.07 2.28
C GLY A 209 9.07 8.99 2.41
N ASP A 210 8.88 9.85 1.41
CA ASP A 210 7.66 10.64 1.22
C ASP A 210 6.67 9.87 0.33
N GLY A 211 5.52 9.49 0.89
CA GLY A 211 4.48 8.74 0.19
C GLY A 211 3.59 9.60 -0.73
N SER A 212 3.78 10.92 -0.76
CA SER A 212 2.90 11.88 -1.44
C SER A 212 2.73 11.61 -2.94
N GLN A 213 3.81 11.31 -3.66
CA GLN A 213 3.75 11.04 -5.11
C GLN A 213 2.99 9.75 -5.41
N MET A 214 3.27 8.69 -4.65
CA MET A 214 2.57 7.41 -4.79
C MET A 214 1.07 7.57 -4.50
N ARG A 215 0.72 8.32 -3.45
CA ARG A 215 -0.69 8.61 -3.10
C ARG A 215 -1.43 9.33 -4.23
N LYS A 216 -0.85 10.40 -4.78
CA LYS A 216 -1.41 11.15 -5.92
C LYS A 216 -1.56 10.29 -7.16
N MET A 217 -0.56 9.46 -7.47
CA MET A 217 -0.61 8.54 -8.61
C MET A 217 -1.76 7.54 -8.46
N MET A 218 -1.92 6.93 -7.28
CA MET A 218 -3.00 5.98 -7.03
C MET A 218 -4.38 6.64 -7.08
N ALA A 219 -4.54 7.85 -6.55
CA ALA A 219 -5.78 8.61 -6.67
C ALA A 219 -6.13 8.93 -8.14
N ALA A 220 -5.13 9.32 -8.95
CA ALA A 220 -5.34 9.59 -10.37
C ALA A 220 -5.76 8.34 -11.16
N MET A 221 -5.23 7.16 -10.80
CA MET A 221 -5.62 5.88 -11.40
C MET A 221 -7.09 5.52 -11.10
N GLU A 222 -7.61 5.86 -9.93
CA GLU A 222 -9.02 5.64 -9.58
C GLU A 222 -9.97 6.56 -10.36
N GLY A 223 -9.54 7.79 -10.64
CA GLY A 223 -10.34 8.78 -11.38
C GLY A 223 -10.36 8.60 -12.90
N GLY A 224 -9.84 7.49 -13.44
CA GLY A 224 -9.77 7.26 -14.89
C GLY A 224 -8.67 8.08 -15.60
N GLY A 225 -7.77 8.72 -14.86
CA GLY A 225 -6.72 9.62 -15.38
C GLY A 225 -5.63 8.96 -16.23
N MET A 226 -5.82 7.72 -16.68
CA MET A 226 -4.92 7.00 -17.58
C MET A 226 -5.47 6.86 -19.01
N GLU A 227 -6.53 7.57 -19.40
CA GLU A 227 -6.91 7.68 -20.83
C GLU A 227 -5.98 8.62 -21.63
N GLY A 228 -5.07 9.35 -20.98
CA GLY A 228 -4.17 10.33 -21.61
C GLY A 228 -2.68 9.95 -21.68
N MET A 229 -2.27 8.80 -21.13
CA MET A 229 -0.89 8.29 -21.25
C MET A 229 -0.82 7.10 -22.22
N GLY A 230 -1.57 7.19 -23.31
CA GLY A 230 -1.28 6.45 -24.53
C GLY A 230 -0.06 7.08 -25.20
N MET A 231 1.12 6.47 -25.08
CA MET A 231 2.23 6.78 -25.97
C MET A 231 1.84 6.36 -27.40
N SER A 232 1.30 7.34 -28.15
CA SER A 232 1.51 7.60 -29.56
C SER A 232 2.17 6.44 -30.35
N MET A 233 1.34 5.52 -30.85
CA MET A 233 1.62 4.88 -32.13
C MET A 233 0.89 5.71 -33.18
N MET A 234 1.57 6.78 -33.65
CA MET A 234 1.20 7.40 -34.91
C MET A 234 1.30 6.32 -35.99
N ASP A 235 0.16 6.09 -36.63
CA ASP A 235 -0.02 5.28 -37.81
C ASP A 235 1.00 5.70 -38.89
N ALA A 236 1.96 4.80 -39.18
CA ALA A 236 2.95 4.97 -40.24
C ALA A 236 2.72 3.95 -41.37
N SER A 237 1.47 3.62 -41.66
CA SER A 237 1.12 2.79 -42.82
C SER A 237 0.84 3.60 -44.11
N SER A 238 1.06 4.92 -44.11
CA SER A 238 0.79 5.79 -45.28
C SER A 238 2.03 6.33 -46.03
N LEU A 239 3.23 5.82 -45.77
CA LEU A 239 4.42 6.16 -46.57
C LEU A 239 5.20 4.91 -46.98
N ARG A 240 4.80 4.33 -48.12
CA ARG A 240 5.66 3.68 -49.11
C ARG A 240 4.86 3.39 -50.38
N ARG A 241 5.09 4.23 -51.40
CA ARG A 241 5.20 3.74 -52.78
C ARG A 241 6.47 2.91 -52.90
#